data_AF-A0A8H7SWA8-F1
#
_entry.id   AF-A0A8H7SWA8-F1
#
_cell.length_a   1.000
_cell.length_b   1.000
_cell.length_c   1.000
_cell.angle_alpha   90.00
_cell.angle_beta   90.00
_cell.angle_gamma   90.00
#
_symmetry.space_group_name_H-M   'P 1'
#
loop_
_entity.id
_entity.type
_entity.pdbx_description
1 polymer ?
#
loop_
_entity_poly.entity_id
_entity_poly.type
_entity_poly.pdbx_seq_one_letter_code
_entity_poly.pdbx_strand_id
1 'polypeptide(L)'
;MSNIFNNIKVYIIPIKLSEYELAYFCRLVDKHGLLLSGSVCQNQKESTLILTALRSLSRINRNIKNHEIPVIDIQWLKGCDKANDLLSFNGYILVEPIQQPTLQQSVEQSAEILNRKFSSLPPEKLLFEDSPNSRYLYVKYISENGDSDDEENIDIDPSFINTKYECLRPTPYAPMFNKRLVSLLLILEKKRTFDNEDRRSLSYRHAISAIKAYPREIKSSKEAAKIIGVGKKMAEKIRVFLNTGTIEEAELLRSDEKFRTLSLFNRVFGAGVVTANSWWNLGYRTLQEVLDKENISSVLSIGINLLPDFDQLMSREDVEEIIEIVKKELQDIDDNSFVIPVGGYRRGKEKNGDVDLLVSSSKSVTGLLDQLTKRLITKGFLKHKLWNSTRDSQNRRLIDNFEKCFCSFLQPSTRLHRQVDIIIVPSEELPMAVLGWTGSRQFERSIRDYAKKEKGLSVNNQSIHKLVCGSKQKLTVTSERESFEIIGIPYIEPELRNC
;
A
#
# COMPACT_ATOMS: atom_id res chain seq x y z
N MET A 1 -4.79 -48.32 -28.54
CA MET A 1 -5.33 -47.02 -28.06
C MET A 1 -4.25 -46.39 -27.22
N SER A 2 -3.75 -45.26 -27.68
CA SER A 2 -2.67 -44.49 -27.07
C SER A 2 -3.08 -44.01 -25.68
N ASN A 3 -2.30 -44.37 -24.66
CA ASN A 3 -2.41 -43.84 -23.29
C ASN A 3 -1.95 -42.38 -23.26
N ILE A 4 -2.80 -41.46 -23.71
CA ILE A 4 -2.47 -40.03 -23.84
C ILE A 4 -2.49 -39.30 -22.46
N PHE A 5 -3.17 -39.85 -21.46
CA PHE A 5 -3.46 -39.15 -20.19
C PHE A 5 -2.93 -39.85 -18.93
N ASN A 6 -1.73 -40.46 -19.01
CA ASN A 6 -1.09 -41.05 -17.81
C ASN A 6 -0.87 -39.97 -16.73
N ASN A 7 -1.25 -40.28 -15.48
CA ASN A 7 -0.98 -39.49 -14.25
C ASN A 7 -1.76 -38.18 -14.02
N ILE A 8 -2.84 -37.88 -14.74
CA ILE A 8 -3.68 -36.70 -14.45
C ILE A 8 -4.89 -37.12 -13.59
N LYS A 9 -4.98 -36.59 -12.36
CA LYS A 9 -6.11 -36.77 -11.44
C LYS A 9 -6.98 -35.52 -11.42
N VAL A 10 -8.26 -35.65 -11.73
CA VAL A 10 -9.15 -34.49 -11.93
C VAL A 10 -10.16 -34.35 -10.80
N TYR A 11 -10.28 -33.14 -10.26
CA TYR A 11 -11.41 -32.74 -9.42
C TYR A 11 -12.31 -31.77 -10.19
N ILE A 12 -13.60 -32.07 -10.28
CA ILE A 12 -14.58 -31.17 -10.91
C ILE A 12 -15.34 -30.42 -9.82
N ILE A 13 -15.28 -29.10 -9.84
CA ILE A 13 -16.14 -28.27 -8.97
C ILE A 13 -17.58 -28.37 -9.50
N PRO A 14 -18.53 -28.94 -8.72
CA PRO A 14 -19.88 -29.22 -9.22
C PRO A 14 -20.76 -27.96 -9.35
N ILE A 15 -20.26 -26.81 -8.88
CA ILE A 15 -21.04 -25.56 -8.83
C ILE A 15 -21.28 -25.05 -10.25
N LYS A 16 -22.53 -24.65 -10.53
CA LYS A 16 -23.04 -24.26 -11.86
C LYS A 16 -23.18 -25.40 -12.88
N LEU A 17 -22.96 -26.65 -12.48
CA LEU A 17 -23.24 -27.82 -13.31
C LEU A 17 -24.52 -28.49 -12.82
N SER A 18 -25.44 -28.81 -13.75
CA SER A 18 -26.54 -29.74 -13.47
C SER A 18 -25.99 -31.16 -13.24
N GLU A 19 -26.80 -32.03 -12.62
CA GLU A 19 -26.43 -33.45 -12.44
C GLU A 19 -26.10 -34.13 -13.77
N TYR A 20 -26.85 -33.79 -14.83
CA TYR A 20 -26.60 -34.29 -16.18
C TYR A 20 -25.26 -33.82 -16.75
N GLU A 21 -24.93 -32.53 -16.61
CA GLU A 21 -23.66 -31.98 -17.08
C GLU A 21 -22.48 -32.55 -16.32
N LEU A 22 -22.58 -32.65 -14.99
CA LEU A 22 -21.54 -33.26 -14.16
C LEU A 22 -21.29 -34.71 -14.59
N ALA A 23 -22.34 -35.51 -14.73
CA ALA A 23 -22.23 -36.88 -15.23
C ALA A 23 -21.64 -36.97 -16.65
N TYR A 24 -22.00 -36.02 -17.52
CA TYR A 24 -21.42 -35.92 -18.85
C TYR A 24 -19.92 -35.65 -18.83
N PHE A 25 -19.44 -34.70 -18.03
CA PHE A 25 -18.01 -34.41 -17.90
C PHE A 25 -17.22 -35.53 -17.22
N CYS A 26 -17.80 -36.21 -16.22
CA CYS A 26 -17.21 -37.42 -15.64
C CYS A 26 -17.00 -38.50 -16.73
N ARG A 27 -18.01 -38.75 -17.59
CA ARG A 27 -17.88 -39.71 -18.69
C ARG A 27 -16.83 -39.31 -19.72
N LEU A 28 -16.65 -38.01 -19.99
CA LEU A 28 -15.58 -37.53 -20.86
C LEU A 28 -14.20 -37.82 -20.25
N VAL A 29 -14.05 -37.60 -18.94
CA VAL A 29 -12.82 -37.95 -18.22
C VAL A 29 -12.52 -39.45 -18.37
N ASP A 30 -13.53 -40.31 -18.18
CA ASP A 30 -13.38 -41.76 -18.32
C ASP A 30 -13.05 -42.18 -19.76
N LYS A 31 -13.73 -41.61 -20.76
CA LYS A 31 -13.57 -41.92 -22.19
C LYS A 31 -12.14 -41.71 -22.69
N HIS A 32 -11.46 -40.67 -22.21
CA HIS A 32 -10.14 -40.28 -22.69
C HIS A 32 -8.97 -40.98 -21.97
N GLY A 33 -9.23 -41.96 -21.11
CA GLY A 33 -8.15 -42.75 -20.51
C GLY A 33 -7.32 -41.98 -19.49
N LEU A 34 -7.93 -41.04 -18.76
CA LEU A 34 -7.37 -40.36 -17.59
C LEU A 34 -7.12 -41.32 -16.39
N LEU A 35 -7.05 -42.63 -16.60
CA LEU A 35 -7.17 -43.65 -15.56
C LEU A 35 -6.31 -44.90 -15.83
N LEU A 36 -5.24 -45.04 -15.05
CA LEU A 36 -4.91 -46.32 -14.43
C LEU A 36 -5.11 -46.11 -12.92
N SER A 37 -6.37 -46.29 -12.47
CA SER A 37 -6.92 -46.09 -11.12
C SER A 37 -7.29 -44.64 -10.71
N GLY A 38 -8.59 -44.37 -10.55
CA GLY A 38 -9.10 -43.22 -9.77
C GLY A 38 -10.18 -42.37 -10.43
N SER A 39 -11.46 -42.72 -10.25
CA SER A 39 -12.64 -41.85 -10.44
C SER A 39 -12.40 -40.35 -10.14
N VAL A 40 -13.19 -39.44 -10.72
CA VAL A 40 -13.25 -38.00 -10.32
C VAL A 40 -13.02 -37.89 -8.82
N CYS A 41 -11.92 -37.25 -8.44
CA CYS A 41 -11.49 -37.26 -7.05
C CYS A 41 -12.60 -36.64 -6.21
N GLN A 42 -12.96 -37.25 -5.08
CA GLN A 42 -13.90 -36.63 -4.15
C GLN A 42 -13.25 -35.48 -3.36
N ASN A 43 -11.92 -35.35 -3.47
CA ASN A 43 -11.10 -34.40 -2.73
C ASN A 43 -10.06 -33.71 -3.63
N GLN A 44 -9.98 -32.38 -3.54
CA GLN A 44 -9.00 -31.56 -4.28
C GLN A 44 -7.54 -31.80 -3.88
N LYS A 45 -7.29 -32.36 -2.69
CA LYS A 45 -5.93 -32.70 -2.25
C LYS A 45 -5.30 -33.84 -3.05
N GLU A 46 -6.13 -34.67 -3.68
CA GLU A 46 -5.69 -35.83 -4.43
C GLU A 46 -5.65 -35.56 -5.95
N SER A 47 -6.21 -34.44 -6.39
CA SER A 47 -6.21 -34.04 -7.80
C SER A 47 -4.88 -33.37 -8.17
N THR A 48 -4.48 -33.55 -9.43
CA THR A 48 -3.42 -32.79 -10.09
C THR A 48 -3.98 -31.68 -10.98
N LEU A 49 -5.31 -31.62 -11.15
CA LEU A 49 -6.03 -30.67 -11.98
C LEU A 49 -7.43 -30.38 -11.41
N ILE A 50 -7.83 -29.10 -11.34
CA ILE A 50 -9.20 -28.71 -10.98
C ILE A 50 -9.92 -28.19 -12.23
N LEU A 51 -11.13 -28.69 -12.49
CA LEU A 51 -12.00 -28.20 -13.56
C LEU A 51 -13.22 -27.48 -12.98
N THR A 52 -13.63 -26.38 -13.61
CA THR A 52 -14.81 -25.62 -13.15
C THR A 52 -15.55 -24.92 -14.29
N ALA A 53 -16.86 -24.75 -14.13
CA ALA A 53 -17.70 -23.89 -14.97
C ALA A 53 -17.80 -22.45 -14.43
N LEU A 54 -17.21 -22.17 -13.26
CA LEU A 54 -17.17 -20.84 -12.69
C LEU A 54 -16.25 -19.92 -13.50
N ARG A 55 -16.68 -18.66 -13.70
CA ARG A 55 -15.91 -17.64 -14.44
C ARG A 55 -15.35 -16.52 -13.57
N SER A 56 -15.96 -16.30 -12.40
CA SER A 56 -15.54 -15.25 -11.47
C SER A 56 -14.44 -15.79 -10.56
N LEU A 57 -13.28 -15.13 -10.55
CA LEU A 57 -12.13 -15.46 -9.70
C LEU A 57 -12.52 -15.57 -8.21
N SER A 58 -13.33 -14.64 -7.70
CA SER A 58 -13.80 -14.67 -6.30
C SER A 58 -14.60 -15.94 -5.98
N ARG A 59 -15.47 -16.38 -6.90
CA ARG A 59 -16.24 -17.63 -6.73
C ARG A 59 -15.36 -18.86 -6.90
N ILE A 60 -14.37 -18.81 -7.79
CA ILE A 60 -13.40 -19.88 -7.98
C ILE A 60 -12.57 -20.05 -6.68
N ASN A 61 -11.96 -18.98 -6.16
CA ASN A 61 -11.13 -18.99 -4.95
C ASN A 61 -11.89 -19.48 -3.71
N ARG A 62 -13.17 -19.13 -3.56
CA ARG A 62 -13.99 -19.63 -2.43
C ARG A 62 -14.18 -21.16 -2.45
N ASN A 63 -14.10 -21.78 -3.63
CA ASN A 63 -14.39 -23.21 -3.81
C ASN A 63 -13.15 -24.05 -4.11
N ILE A 64 -11.98 -23.41 -4.20
CA ILE A 64 -10.68 -24.09 -4.24
C ILE A 64 -10.18 -24.28 -2.81
N LYS A 65 -9.61 -25.45 -2.54
CA LYS A 65 -8.90 -25.84 -1.32
C LYS A 65 -7.44 -26.18 -1.60
N ASN A 66 -7.10 -26.55 -2.84
CA ASN A 66 -5.74 -26.84 -3.29
C ASN A 66 -5.32 -25.80 -4.33
N HIS A 67 -4.52 -24.81 -3.91
CA HIS A 67 -4.06 -23.71 -4.76
C HIS A 67 -2.73 -24.01 -5.49
N GLU A 68 -2.15 -25.19 -5.26
CA GLU A 68 -0.86 -25.60 -5.81
C GLU A 68 -0.98 -26.27 -7.19
N ILE A 69 -2.21 -26.45 -7.69
CA ILE A 69 -2.53 -27.11 -8.94
C ILE A 69 -3.38 -26.19 -9.84
N PRO A 70 -3.26 -26.31 -11.17
CA PRO A 70 -3.96 -25.42 -12.08
C PRO A 70 -5.48 -25.61 -12.02
N VAL A 71 -6.22 -24.50 -12.17
CA VAL A 71 -7.67 -24.51 -12.32
C VAL A 71 -8.04 -24.11 -13.73
N ILE A 72 -8.66 -25.04 -14.44
CA ILE A 72 -8.95 -24.94 -15.87
C ILE A 72 -10.47 -24.86 -16.09
N ASP A 73 -10.86 -24.13 -17.12
CA ASP A 73 -12.21 -24.14 -17.65
C ASP A 73 -12.61 -25.56 -18.07
N ILE A 74 -13.74 -26.03 -17.55
CA ILE A 74 -14.29 -27.34 -17.88
C ILE A 74 -14.57 -27.54 -19.39
N GLN A 75 -14.72 -26.46 -20.17
CA GLN A 75 -14.85 -26.57 -21.63
C GLN A 75 -13.61 -27.17 -22.31
N TRP A 76 -12.44 -27.14 -21.67
CA TRP A 76 -11.21 -27.78 -22.16
C TRP A 76 -11.42 -29.28 -22.46
N LEU A 77 -12.19 -29.99 -21.63
CA LEU A 77 -12.53 -31.40 -21.85
C LEU A 77 -13.31 -31.62 -23.15
N LYS A 78 -14.25 -30.72 -23.49
CA LYS A 78 -14.98 -30.80 -24.77
C LYS A 78 -14.07 -30.51 -25.95
N GLY A 79 -13.13 -29.59 -25.78
CA GLY A 79 -12.10 -29.30 -26.79
C GLY A 79 -11.28 -30.55 -27.10
N CYS A 80 -10.78 -31.24 -26.07
CA CYS A 80 -10.04 -32.48 -26.23
C CYS A 80 -10.89 -33.59 -26.88
N ASP A 81 -12.15 -33.74 -26.46
CA ASP A 81 -13.06 -34.73 -27.04
C ASP A 81 -13.34 -34.50 -28.53
N LYS A 82 -13.51 -33.24 -28.92
CA LYS A 82 -13.73 -32.88 -30.33
C LYS A 82 -12.48 -33.05 -31.18
N ALA A 83 -11.31 -32.73 -30.63
CA ALA A 83 -10.03 -32.87 -31.32
C ALA A 83 -9.54 -34.32 -31.37
N ASN A 84 -10.09 -35.20 -30.53
CA ASN A 84 -9.57 -36.54 -30.27
C ASN A 84 -8.07 -36.54 -29.91
N ASP A 85 -7.63 -35.49 -29.20
CA ASP A 85 -6.25 -35.25 -28.78
C ASP A 85 -6.19 -34.36 -27.52
N LEU A 86 -5.07 -34.39 -26.80
CA LEU A 86 -4.83 -33.53 -25.63
C LEU A 86 -4.50 -32.11 -26.09
N LEU A 87 -5.42 -31.18 -25.86
CA LEU A 87 -5.17 -29.77 -26.11
C LEU A 87 -4.30 -29.16 -25.02
N SER A 88 -3.45 -28.21 -25.39
CA SER A 88 -2.77 -27.34 -24.42
C SER A 88 -3.78 -26.67 -23.48
N PHE A 89 -3.39 -26.47 -22.22
CA PHE A 89 -4.18 -25.68 -21.27
C PHE A 89 -4.21 -24.19 -21.64
N ASN A 90 -3.30 -23.72 -22.51
CA ASN A 90 -3.24 -22.33 -22.93
C ASN A 90 -4.58 -21.87 -23.52
N GLY A 91 -5.15 -20.81 -22.95
CA GLY A 91 -6.48 -20.29 -23.32
C GLY A 91 -7.64 -20.89 -22.51
N TYR A 92 -7.40 -21.89 -21.67
CA TYR A 92 -8.38 -22.49 -20.77
C TYR A 92 -8.02 -22.32 -19.27
N ILE A 93 -6.81 -21.88 -18.95
CA ILE A 93 -6.39 -21.61 -17.57
C ILE A 93 -7.22 -20.46 -16.99
N LEU A 94 -7.88 -20.72 -15.85
CA LEU A 94 -8.64 -19.73 -15.09
C LEU A 94 -7.85 -19.23 -13.88
N VAL A 95 -7.08 -20.12 -13.24
CA VAL A 95 -6.14 -19.79 -12.16
C VAL A 95 -4.88 -20.61 -12.39
N GLU A 96 -3.75 -19.91 -12.52
CA GLU A 96 -2.43 -20.54 -12.57
C GLU A 96 -2.13 -21.21 -11.22
N PRO A 97 -1.43 -22.36 -11.20
CA PRO A 97 -0.94 -22.92 -9.96
C PRO A 97 -0.06 -21.86 -9.30
N ILE A 98 -0.18 -21.69 -7.98
CA ILE A 98 0.75 -20.84 -7.23
C ILE A 98 2.12 -21.53 -7.31
N GLN A 99 2.94 -21.15 -8.31
CA GLN A 99 4.36 -21.45 -8.30
C GLN A 99 4.93 -20.63 -7.15
N GLN A 100 5.08 -21.28 -5.99
CA GLN A 100 5.94 -20.74 -4.96
C GLN A 100 7.30 -20.49 -5.60
N PRO A 101 7.97 -19.36 -5.31
CA PRO A 101 9.42 -19.34 -5.44
C PRO A 101 9.92 -20.61 -4.75
N THR A 102 10.78 -21.37 -5.40
CA THR A 102 11.39 -22.53 -4.71
C THR A 102 11.97 -22.03 -3.38
N LEU A 103 12.03 -22.89 -2.35
CA LEU A 103 12.63 -22.52 -1.05
C LEU A 103 13.99 -21.81 -1.25
N GLN A 104 14.71 -22.22 -2.29
CA GLN A 104 15.94 -21.61 -2.78
C GLN A 104 15.77 -20.18 -3.31
N GLN A 105 14.78 -19.89 -4.16
CA GLN A 105 14.49 -18.52 -4.62
C GLN A 105 14.03 -17.58 -3.48
N SER A 106 13.23 -18.07 -2.53
CA SER A 106 12.85 -17.27 -1.35
C SER A 106 14.04 -17.00 -0.43
N VAL A 107 14.93 -17.98 -0.28
CA VAL A 107 16.19 -17.84 0.49
C VAL A 107 17.14 -16.89 -0.22
N GLU A 108 17.24 -16.95 -1.55
CA GLU A 108 18.07 -16.05 -2.36
C GLU A 108 17.58 -14.61 -2.29
N GLN A 109 16.28 -14.35 -2.44
CA GLN A 109 15.71 -12.99 -2.30
C GLN A 109 15.87 -12.43 -0.88
N SER A 110 15.68 -13.28 0.14
CA SER A 110 15.87 -12.90 1.54
C SER A 110 17.34 -12.60 1.82
N ALA A 111 18.26 -13.44 1.35
CA ALA A 111 19.69 -13.22 1.47
C ALA A 111 20.12 -11.96 0.71
N GLU A 112 19.50 -11.66 -0.44
CA GLU A 112 19.78 -10.49 -1.25
C GLU A 112 19.47 -9.19 -0.50
N ILE A 113 18.27 -9.05 0.09
CA ILE A 113 17.91 -7.83 0.81
C ILE A 113 18.70 -7.67 2.11
N LEU A 114 18.95 -8.76 2.85
CA LEU A 114 19.68 -8.70 4.12
C LEU A 114 21.16 -8.37 3.94
N ASN A 115 21.79 -8.87 2.88
CA ASN A 115 23.20 -8.63 2.57
C ASN A 115 23.41 -7.51 1.55
N ARG A 116 22.36 -6.75 1.18
CA ARG A 116 22.41 -5.72 0.14
C ARG A 116 23.42 -4.64 0.49
N LYS A 117 24.47 -4.51 -0.33
CA LYS A 117 25.41 -3.38 -0.33
C LYS A 117 25.17 -2.52 -1.57
N PHE A 118 25.07 -1.21 -1.38
CA PHE A 118 24.67 -0.31 -2.45
C PHE A 118 25.82 0.22 -3.30
N SER A 119 27.07 0.15 -2.84
CA SER A 119 28.24 0.68 -3.53
C SER A 119 28.40 0.23 -5.00
N SER A 120 27.83 -0.93 -5.37
CA SER A 120 27.89 -1.50 -6.72
C SER A 120 26.54 -1.56 -7.47
N LEU A 121 25.45 -1.09 -6.86
CA LEU A 121 24.10 -1.20 -7.45
C LEU A 121 23.74 0.02 -8.30
N PRO A 122 22.92 -0.16 -9.37
CA PRO A 122 22.47 0.95 -10.19
C PRO A 122 21.67 1.98 -9.39
N PRO A 123 21.48 3.19 -9.94
CA PRO A 123 20.72 4.24 -9.29
C PRO A 123 19.30 3.79 -8.96
N GLU A 124 18.78 4.20 -7.80
CA GLU A 124 17.40 3.90 -7.41
C GLU A 124 16.39 4.42 -8.47
N LYS A 125 15.32 3.66 -8.73
CA LYS A 125 14.29 4.06 -9.69
C LYS A 125 13.46 5.22 -9.12
N LEU A 126 13.04 6.13 -9.98
CA LEU A 126 12.12 7.20 -9.58
C LEU A 126 10.70 6.64 -9.37
N LEU A 127 9.97 7.22 -8.42
CA LEU A 127 8.60 6.80 -8.10
C LEU A 127 7.62 7.07 -9.26
N PHE A 128 7.78 8.23 -9.89
CA PHE A 128 7.03 8.65 -11.07
C PHE A 128 8.01 9.10 -12.16
N GLU A 129 7.80 8.61 -13.37
CA GLU A 129 8.53 9.05 -14.56
C GLU A 129 7.55 9.52 -15.64
N ASP A 130 7.98 10.52 -16.40
CA ASP A 130 7.25 10.97 -17.58
C ASP A 130 7.46 9.97 -18.72
N SER A 131 6.49 9.88 -19.65
CA SER A 131 6.68 9.03 -20.82
C SER A 131 7.88 9.51 -21.64
N PRO A 132 8.64 8.63 -22.31
CA PRO A 132 9.75 9.02 -23.17
C PRO A 132 9.35 10.09 -24.21
N ASN A 133 8.09 10.03 -24.68
CA ASN A 133 7.54 10.94 -25.68
C ASN A 133 7.30 12.35 -25.10
N SER A 134 6.88 12.46 -23.83
CA SER A 134 6.70 13.74 -23.14
C SER A 134 8.03 14.50 -22.99
N ARG A 135 9.12 13.78 -22.68
CA ARG A 135 10.46 14.37 -22.57
C ARG A 135 10.97 14.89 -23.92
N TYR A 136 10.74 14.14 -25.00
CA TYR A 136 11.12 14.58 -26.35
C TYR A 136 10.36 15.84 -26.76
N LEU A 137 9.04 15.87 -26.54
CA LEU A 137 8.21 17.04 -26.87
C LEU A 137 8.59 18.28 -26.03
N TYR A 138 8.93 18.10 -24.76
CA TYR A 138 9.36 19.19 -23.88
C TYR A 138 10.73 19.76 -24.28
N VAL A 139 11.72 18.90 -24.54
CA VAL A 139 13.05 19.33 -25.03
C VAL A 139 12.92 20.03 -26.39
N LYS A 140 12.07 19.49 -27.28
CA LYS A 140 11.75 20.10 -28.57
C LYS A 140 11.11 21.48 -28.39
N TYR A 141 10.13 21.62 -27.50
CA TYR A 141 9.50 22.90 -27.17
C TYR A 141 10.50 23.95 -26.66
N ILE A 142 11.42 23.59 -25.77
CA ILE A 142 12.47 24.51 -25.30
C ILE A 142 13.43 24.88 -26.44
N SER A 143 13.83 23.91 -27.26
CA SER A 143 14.74 24.16 -28.39
C SER A 143 14.13 25.04 -29.48
N GLU A 144 12.80 24.96 -29.67
CA GLU A 144 12.07 25.71 -30.69
C GLU A 144 11.65 27.10 -30.22
N ASN A 145 11.41 27.30 -28.92
CA ASN A 145 10.93 28.58 -28.39
C ASN A 145 12.01 29.43 -27.71
N GLY A 146 13.21 28.89 -27.49
CA GLY A 146 14.32 29.61 -26.85
C GLY A 146 14.01 30.02 -25.40
N ASP A 147 15.06 30.39 -24.67
CA ASP A 147 14.93 31.07 -23.37
C ASP A 147 14.54 32.54 -23.67
N SER A 148 13.34 32.78 -24.18
CA SER A 148 12.85 34.14 -24.38
C SER A 148 12.53 34.71 -23.00
N ASP A 149 13.39 35.60 -22.53
CA ASP A 149 13.16 36.49 -21.36
C ASP A 149 11.92 37.40 -21.52
N ASP A 150 11.14 37.24 -22.59
CA ASP A 150 9.79 37.82 -22.78
C ASP A 150 8.75 37.10 -21.88
N GLU A 151 9.07 37.09 -20.58
CA GLU A 151 8.35 36.51 -19.45
C GLU A 151 7.29 37.47 -18.87
N GLU A 152 6.56 38.20 -19.71
CA GLU A 152 5.50 39.09 -19.23
C GLU A 152 4.15 38.34 -19.18
N ASN A 153 3.79 37.89 -17.97
CA ASN A 153 2.51 37.29 -17.56
C ASN A 153 2.27 35.77 -17.80
N ILE A 154 3.20 34.89 -17.38
CA ILE A 154 2.78 33.53 -17.03
C ILE A 154 2.08 33.57 -15.67
N ASP A 155 0.75 33.59 -15.67
CA ASP A 155 -0.06 33.51 -14.47
C ASP A 155 -0.26 32.06 -14.00
N ILE A 156 -0.62 31.89 -12.73
CA ILE A 156 -1.04 30.60 -12.20
C ILE A 156 -2.26 30.13 -13.00
N ASP A 157 -2.33 28.81 -13.24
CA ASP A 157 -3.56 28.25 -13.80
C ASP A 157 -4.79 28.62 -12.94
N PRO A 158 -5.82 29.29 -13.49
CA PRO A 158 -6.97 29.75 -12.72
C PRO A 158 -7.76 28.63 -12.02
N SER A 159 -7.65 27.38 -12.47
CA SER A 159 -8.28 26.23 -11.84
C SER A 159 -7.52 25.73 -10.60
N PHE A 160 -6.27 26.16 -10.41
CA PHE A 160 -5.45 25.75 -9.28
C PHE A 160 -5.85 26.47 -8.00
N ILE A 161 -6.24 25.70 -6.98
CA ILE A 161 -6.52 26.24 -5.65
C ILE A 161 -5.18 26.60 -4.97
N ASN A 162 -4.68 27.80 -5.22
CA ASN A 162 -3.41 28.26 -4.70
C ASN A 162 -3.55 28.72 -3.24
N THR A 163 -3.18 27.85 -2.29
CA THR A 163 -3.36 28.09 -0.86
C THR A 163 -2.20 27.51 -0.05
N LYS A 164 -2.02 27.96 1.19
CA LYS A 164 -1.05 27.36 2.12
C LYS A 164 -1.56 26.05 2.76
N TYR A 165 -2.85 25.76 2.62
CA TYR A 165 -3.51 24.61 3.23
C TYR A 165 -3.79 23.49 2.22
N GLU A 166 -3.00 22.43 2.26
CA GLU A 166 -3.20 21.18 1.52
C GLU A 166 -4.60 20.60 1.69
N CYS A 167 -5.22 20.74 2.85
CA CYS A 167 -6.57 20.21 3.11
C CYS A 167 -7.69 20.91 2.31
N LEU A 168 -7.36 21.99 1.60
CA LEU A 168 -8.25 22.67 0.67
C LEU A 168 -7.96 22.29 -0.80
N ARG A 169 -6.94 21.46 -1.06
CA ARG A 169 -6.50 21.09 -2.41
C ARG A 169 -6.72 19.61 -2.68
N PRO A 170 -7.52 19.27 -3.70
CA PRO A 170 -7.57 17.90 -4.21
C PRO A 170 -6.19 17.49 -4.77
N THR A 171 -5.57 16.49 -4.17
CA THR A 171 -4.22 16.03 -4.51
C THR A 171 -4.22 14.52 -4.84
N PRO A 172 -4.05 14.13 -6.12
CA PRO A 172 -4.11 12.72 -6.53
C PRO A 172 -2.91 11.91 -6.03
N TYR A 173 -2.97 10.57 -6.11
CA TYR A 173 -1.82 9.72 -5.75
C TYR A 173 -0.63 9.91 -6.69
N ALA A 174 -0.86 9.78 -8.00
CA ALA A 174 0.13 10.10 -9.02
C ALA A 174 -0.16 11.50 -9.57
N PRO A 175 0.84 12.39 -9.65
CA PRO A 175 0.63 13.67 -10.31
C PRO A 175 0.30 13.47 -11.80
N MET A 176 -0.62 14.28 -12.31
CA MET A 176 -0.93 14.29 -13.75
C MET A 176 0.22 14.89 -14.56
N PHE A 177 0.82 15.96 -14.03
CA PHE A 177 1.94 16.70 -14.62
C PHE A 177 3.13 16.79 -13.66
N ASN A 178 4.32 17.12 -14.16
CA ASN A 178 5.51 17.31 -13.33
C ASN A 178 5.98 16.04 -12.58
N LYS A 179 5.74 14.84 -13.14
CA LYS A 179 6.00 13.56 -12.47
C LYS A 179 7.44 13.39 -12.06
N ARG A 180 8.38 13.60 -13.01
CA ARG A 180 9.81 13.48 -12.72
C ARG A 180 10.28 14.52 -11.69
N LEU A 181 9.82 15.76 -11.80
CA LEU A 181 10.12 16.82 -10.84
C LEU A 181 9.69 16.40 -9.42
N VAL A 182 8.44 15.94 -9.26
CA VAL A 182 7.92 15.44 -7.98
C VAL A 182 8.80 14.30 -7.43
N SER A 183 9.20 13.33 -8.26
CA SER A 183 10.08 12.24 -7.84
C SER A 183 11.45 12.70 -7.34
N LEU A 184 12.07 13.65 -8.05
CA LEU A 184 13.37 14.20 -7.63
C LEU A 184 13.24 14.99 -6.33
N LEU A 185 12.17 15.77 -6.16
CA LEU A 185 11.91 16.50 -4.93
C LEU A 185 11.62 15.56 -3.75
N LEU A 186 10.96 14.42 -3.96
CA LEU A 186 10.76 13.39 -2.93
C LEU A 186 12.08 12.81 -2.41
N ILE A 187 13.06 12.58 -3.30
CA ILE A 187 14.41 12.14 -2.91
C ILE A 187 15.08 13.19 -2.01
N LEU A 188 15.00 14.47 -2.41
CA LEU A 188 15.56 15.56 -1.63
C LEU A 188 14.85 15.72 -0.28
N GLU A 189 13.52 15.59 -0.23
CA GLU A 189 12.75 15.60 1.01
C GLU A 189 13.23 14.52 1.98
N LYS A 190 13.38 13.29 1.48
CA LYS A 190 13.87 12.15 2.26
C LYS A 190 15.28 12.38 2.77
N LYS A 191 16.15 13.01 1.97
CA LYS A 191 17.51 13.39 2.39
C LYS A 191 17.46 14.38 3.56
N ARG A 192 16.61 15.40 3.50
CA ARG A 192 16.44 16.35 4.62
C ARG A 192 15.93 15.67 5.88
N THR A 193 15.05 14.68 5.73
CA THR A 193 14.59 13.85 6.84
C THR A 193 15.75 13.08 7.48
N PHE A 194 16.61 12.43 6.70
CA PHE A 194 17.79 11.72 7.23
C PHE A 194 18.83 12.62 7.90
N ASP A 195 18.94 13.88 7.44
CA ASP A 195 19.80 14.89 8.04
C ASP A 195 19.23 15.52 9.33
N ASN A 196 18.04 15.06 9.79
CA ASN A 196 17.26 15.67 10.87
C ASN A 196 16.92 17.15 10.61
N GLU A 197 16.80 17.55 9.34
CA GLU A 197 16.41 18.90 8.92
C GLU A 197 14.88 19.02 8.78
N ASP A 198 14.13 18.77 9.86
CA ASP A 198 12.66 18.67 9.87
C ASP A 198 11.95 19.85 9.22
N ARG A 199 12.42 21.09 9.47
CA ARG A 199 11.85 22.31 8.88
C ARG A 199 12.02 22.34 7.36
N ARG A 200 13.16 21.84 6.86
CA ARG A 200 13.43 21.78 5.43
C ARG A 200 12.64 20.64 4.79
N SER A 201 12.64 19.43 5.37
CA SER A 201 11.76 18.33 4.93
C SER A 201 10.31 18.81 4.82
N LEU A 202 9.82 19.53 5.82
CA LEU A 202 8.48 20.11 5.80
C LEU A 202 8.27 21.08 4.63
N SER A 203 9.23 21.96 4.37
CA SER A 203 9.16 22.89 3.24
C SER A 203 9.09 22.15 1.89
N TYR A 204 9.84 21.04 1.75
CA TYR A 204 9.72 20.18 0.57
C TYR A 204 8.35 19.52 0.47
N ARG A 205 7.77 19.02 1.58
CA ARG A 205 6.42 18.44 1.58
C ARG A 205 5.34 19.44 1.14
N HIS A 206 5.41 20.69 1.59
CA HIS A 206 4.50 21.75 1.13
C HIS A 206 4.61 21.98 -0.38
N ALA A 207 5.85 22.11 -0.90
CA ALA A 207 6.08 22.29 -2.33
C ALA A 207 5.64 21.08 -3.17
N ILE A 208 6.00 19.86 -2.75
CA ILE A 208 5.65 18.61 -3.43
C ILE A 208 4.12 18.47 -3.51
N SER A 209 3.40 18.68 -2.42
CA SER A 209 1.94 18.65 -2.42
C SER A 209 1.34 19.63 -3.42
N ALA A 210 1.83 20.87 -3.45
CA ALA A 210 1.33 21.90 -4.35
C ALA A 210 1.63 21.57 -5.82
N ILE A 211 2.86 21.16 -6.15
CA ILE A 211 3.28 20.78 -7.51
C ILE A 211 2.53 19.54 -7.99
N LYS A 212 2.27 18.60 -7.09
CA LYS A 212 1.55 17.36 -7.40
C LYS A 212 0.08 17.60 -7.79
N ALA A 213 -0.53 18.63 -7.20
CA ALA A 213 -1.88 19.09 -7.52
C ALA A 213 -1.92 20.13 -8.66
N TYR A 214 -0.77 20.55 -9.18
CA TYR A 214 -0.72 21.59 -10.20
C TYR A 214 -1.27 21.08 -11.54
N PRO A 215 -2.24 21.78 -12.17
CA PRO A 215 -3.06 21.23 -13.26
C PRO A 215 -2.38 21.29 -14.64
N ARG A 216 -1.09 21.63 -14.69
CA ARG A 216 -0.29 21.66 -15.92
C ARG A 216 1.21 21.52 -15.63
N GLU A 217 2.02 21.39 -16.67
CA GLU A 217 3.47 21.49 -16.54
C GLU A 217 3.87 22.92 -16.13
N ILE A 218 4.76 23.03 -15.15
CA ILE A 218 5.36 24.31 -14.76
C ILE A 218 6.31 24.72 -15.89
N LYS A 219 6.18 25.95 -16.39
CA LYS A 219 6.92 26.44 -17.56
C LYS A 219 8.10 27.34 -17.18
N SER A 220 8.05 28.01 -16.03
CA SER A 220 9.13 28.89 -15.61
C SER A 220 9.32 28.92 -14.08
N SER A 221 10.49 29.42 -13.67
CA SER A 221 10.78 29.64 -12.24
C SER A 221 9.90 30.74 -11.64
N LYS A 222 9.51 31.76 -12.43
CA LYS A 222 8.58 32.82 -12.04
C LYS A 222 7.18 32.26 -11.78
N GLU A 223 6.67 31.39 -12.66
CA GLU A 223 5.41 30.67 -12.43
C GLU A 223 5.49 29.82 -11.16
N ALA A 224 6.57 29.04 -11.02
CA ALA A 224 6.78 28.20 -9.84
C ALA A 224 6.74 29.01 -8.54
N ALA A 225 7.38 30.19 -8.51
CA ALA A 225 7.44 31.05 -7.34
C ALA A 225 6.07 31.65 -6.94
N LYS A 226 5.08 31.67 -7.84
CA LYS A 226 3.71 32.09 -7.52
C LYS A 226 2.90 30.99 -6.83
N ILE A 227 3.34 29.72 -6.91
CA ILE A 227 2.69 28.59 -6.24
C ILE A 227 2.99 28.66 -4.73
N ILE A 228 1.96 28.83 -3.91
CA ILE A 228 2.10 28.85 -2.45
C ILE A 228 2.61 27.50 -1.97
N GLY A 229 3.72 27.53 -1.23
CA GLY A 229 4.50 26.35 -0.83
C GLY A 229 5.85 26.26 -1.56
N VAL A 230 6.01 26.93 -2.70
CA VAL A 230 7.27 27.01 -3.45
C VAL A 230 8.00 28.31 -3.10
N GLY A 231 8.98 28.23 -2.19
CA GLY A 231 9.84 29.37 -1.86
C GLY A 231 10.94 29.63 -2.89
N LYS A 232 11.65 30.76 -2.77
CA LYS A 232 12.73 31.19 -3.69
C LYS A 232 13.75 30.08 -4.03
N LYS A 233 14.24 29.36 -3.01
CA LYS A 233 15.19 28.25 -3.22
C LYS A 233 14.59 27.06 -3.97
N MET A 234 13.30 26.81 -3.79
CA MET A 234 12.60 25.74 -4.50
C MET A 234 12.34 26.14 -5.95
N ALA A 235 11.91 27.38 -6.19
CA ALA A 235 11.75 27.93 -7.53
C ALA A 235 13.07 27.86 -8.33
N GLU A 236 14.20 28.13 -7.68
CA GLU A 236 15.53 27.97 -8.29
C GLU A 236 15.87 26.52 -8.64
N LYS A 237 15.52 25.55 -7.78
CA LYS A 237 15.66 24.12 -8.12
C LYS A 237 14.76 23.71 -9.29
N ILE A 238 13.56 24.28 -9.36
CA ILE A 238 12.65 24.07 -10.49
C ILE A 238 13.24 24.67 -11.76
N ARG A 239 13.83 25.87 -11.71
CA ARG A 239 14.57 26.46 -12.84
C ARG A 239 15.63 25.52 -13.40
N VAL A 240 16.48 24.97 -12.51
CA VAL A 240 17.50 23.97 -12.90
C VAL A 240 16.86 22.75 -13.55
N PHE A 241 15.75 22.24 -12.98
CA PHE A 241 15.01 21.12 -13.57
C PHE A 241 14.46 21.45 -14.96
N LEU A 242 13.87 22.62 -15.16
CA LEU A 242 13.30 23.02 -16.45
C LEU A 242 14.39 23.12 -17.52
N ASN A 243 15.58 23.61 -17.16
CA ASN A 243 16.69 23.79 -18.10
C ASN A 243 17.43 22.49 -18.43
N THR A 244 17.50 21.55 -17.47
CA THR A 244 18.35 20.34 -17.60
C THR A 244 17.57 19.04 -17.69
N GLY A 245 16.28 19.06 -17.37
CA GLY A 245 15.43 17.88 -17.18
C GLY A 245 15.73 17.08 -15.90
N THR A 246 16.58 17.60 -15.01
CA THR A 246 16.92 16.93 -13.75
C THR A 246 17.36 17.88 -12.63
N ILE A 247 17.58 17.33 -11.44
CA ILE A 247 18.20 18.04 -10.32
C ILE A 247 19.42 17.21 -9.92
N GLU A 248 20.62 17.70 -10.22
CA GLU A 248 21.88 16.98 -10.03
C GLU A 248 22.02 16.40 -8.61
N GLU A 249 21.71 17.19 -7.58
CA GLU A 249 21.71 16.72 -6.18
C GLU A 249 20.86 15.46 -5.98
N ALA A 250 19.67 15.39 -6.60
CA ALA A 250 18.79 14.24 -6.48
C ALA A 250 19.34 13.03 -7.28
N GLU A 251 19.96 13.25 -8.43
CA GLU A 251 20.60 12.18 -9.22
C GLU A 251 21.80 11.57 -8.49
N LEU A 252 22.64 12.40 -7.87
CA LEU A 252 23.76 11.92 -7.05
C LEU A 252 23.26 11.07 -5.88
N LEU A 253 22.17 11.47 -5.21
CA LEU A 253 21.59 10.72 -4.10
C LEU A 253 21.04 9.34 -4.51
N ARG A 254 20.57 9.17 -5.75
CA ARG A 254 20.11 7.86 -6.25
C ARG A 254 21.23 6.83 -6.32
N SER A 255 22.49 7.28 -6.39
CA SER A 255 23.68 6.44 -6.41
C SER A 255 24.49 6.52 -5.12
N ASP A 256 24.15 7.43 -4.21
CA ASP A 256 24.85 7.60 -2.92
C ASP A 256 24.63 6.37 -2.04
N GLU A 257 25.73 5.78 -1.56
CA GLU A 257 25.70 4.59 -0.71
C GLU A 257 25.01 4.90 0.62
N LYS A 258 25.38 6.01 1.25
CA LYS A 258 24.83 6.40 2.55
C LYS A 258 23.32 6.58 2.49
N PHE A 259 22.83 7.37 1.54
CA PHE A 259 21.41 7.62 1.36
C PHE A 259 20.61 6.34 1.12
N ARG A 260 21.14 5.42 0.31
CA ARG A 260 20.47 4.15 0.00
C ARG A 260 20.50 3.18 1.18
N THR A 261 21.62 3.08 1.91
CA THR A 261 21.68 2.27 3.14
C THR A 261 20.74 2.82 4.21
N LEU A 262 20.73 4.14 4.45
CA LEU A 262 19.77 4.76 5.39
C LEU A 262 18.32 4.54 4.94
N SER A 263 18.06 4.59 3.63
CA SER A 263 16.76 4.27 3.05
C SER A 263 16.35 2.83 3.31
N LEU A 264 17.25 1.85 3.16
CA LEU A 264 16.97 0.45 3.47
C LEU A 264 16.73 0.25 4.96
N PHE A 265 17.62 0.77 5.82
CA PHE A 265 17.49 0.66 7.27
C PHE A 265 16.18 1.24 7.78
N ASN A 266 15.74 2.38 7.23
CA ASN A 266 14.50 3.02 7.65
C ASN A 266 13.22 2.28 7.18
N ARG A 267 13.32 1.26 6.32
CA ARG A 267 12.19 0.40 5.95
C ARG A 267 11.92 -0.71 6.97
N VAL A 268 12.89 -1.01 7.83
CA VAL A 268 12.73 -1.99 8.91
C VAL A 268 11.69 -1.49 9.91
N PHE A 269 10.68 -2.31 10.22
CA PHE A 269 9.69 -1.96 11.23
C PHE A 269 10.37 -1.68 12.57
N GLY A 270 10.04 -0.55 13.20
CA GLY A 270 10.65 -0.10 14.45
C GLY A 270 11.97 0.69 14.27
N ALA A 271 12.55 0.75 13.07
CA ALA A 271 13.76 1.51 12.80
C ALA A 271 13.46 2.90 12.22
N GLY A 272 13.39 3.90 13.08
CA GLY A 272 13.29 5.31 12.67
C GLY A 272 14.59 5.87 12.11
N VAL A 273 14.56 7.15 11.69
CA VAL A 273 15.72 7.90 11.18
C VAL A 273 16.90 7.89 12.17
N VAL A 274 16.60 7.99 13.47
CA VAL A 274 17.62 7.97 14.53
C VAL A 274 18.34 6.61 14.56
N THR A 275 17.58 5.52 14.57
CA THR A 275 18.10 4.15 14.55
C THR A 275 18.92 3.88 13.29
N ALA A 276 18.40 4.26 12.12
CA ALA A 276 19.10 4.09 10.84
C ALA A 276 20.44 4.84 10.81
N ASN A 277 20.48 6.09 11.28
CA ASN A 277 21.72 6.86 11.40
C ASN A 277 22.69 6.25 12.42
N SER A 278 22.18 5.74 13.54
CA SER A 278 23.00 5.04 14.54
C SER A 278 23.71 3.84 13.92
N TRP A 279 22.98 2.96 13.23
CA TRP A 279 23.55 1.81 12.54
C TRP A 279 24.60 2.21 11.50
N TRP A 280 24.34 3.25 10.70
CA TRP A 280 25.32 3.76 9.75
C TRP A 280 26.62 4.24 10.42
N ASN A 281 26.49 5.00 11.53
CA ASN A 281 27.62 5.56 12.28
C ASN A 281 28.45 4.49 12.99
N LEU A 282 27.82 3.38 13.37
CA LEU A 282 28.51 2.17 13.86
C LEU A 282 29.25 1.40 12.76
N GLY A 283 29.11 1.82 11.49
CA GLY A 283 29.81 1.25 10.35
C GLY A 283 29.02 0.18 9.60
N TYR A 284 27.77 -0.08 9.97
CA TYR A 284 26.94 -1.07 9.28
C TYR A 284 26.50 -0.57 7.91
N ARG A 285 26.51 -1.46 6.93
CA ARG A 285 26.08 -1.23 5.54
C ARG A 285 24.99 -2.18 5.09
N THR A 286 24.85 -3.32 5.77
CA THR A 286 23.82 -4.33 5.51
C THR A 286 22.98 -4.59 6.74
N LEU A 287 21.80 -5.18 6.56
CA LEU A 287 20.94 -5.59 7.67
C LEU A 287 21.49 -6.83 8.38
N GLN A 288 22.18 -7.72 7.65
CA GLN A 288 22.88 -8.85 8.25
C GLN A 288 23.96 -8.40 9.25
N GLU A 289 24.73 -7.36 8.91
CA GLU A 289 25.72 -6.80 9.83
C GLU A 289 25.07 -6.26 11.11
N VAL A 290 23.85 -5.71 11.04
CA VAL A 290 23.08 -5.27 12.21
C VAL A 290 22.66 -6.48 13.06
N LEU A 291 22.12 -7.54 12.45
CA LEU A 291 21.72 -8.76 13.15
C LEU A 291 22.88 -9.43 13.89
N ASP A 292 24.06 -9.45 13.27
CA ASP A 292 25.22 -10.18 13.78
C ASP A 292 25.96 -9.43 14.89
N LYS A 293 25.95 -8.09 14.87
CA LYS A 293 26.87 -7.26 15.66
C LYS A 293 26.19 -6.37 16.70
N GLU A 294 24.92 -6.04 16.52
CA GLU A 294 24.22 -5.09 17.38
C GLU A 294 23.26 -5.81 18.33
N ASN A 295 23.19 -5.35 19.58
CA ASN A 295 22.18 -5.82 20.53
C ASN A 295 20.85 -5.10 20.30
N ILE A 296 20.06 -5.59 19.34
CA ILE A 296 18.77 -5.01 18.96
C ILE A 296 17.60 -5.60 19.76
N SER A 297 16.49 -4.86 19.85
CA SER A 297 15.26 -5.38 20.45
C SER A 297 14.66 -6.52 19.62
N SER A 298 13.83 -7.37 20.26
CA SER A 298 13.13 -8.46 19.58
C SER A 298 12.27 -7.96 18.41
N VAL A 299 11.62 -6.80 18.57
CA VAL A 299 10.81 -6.17 17.51
C VAL A 299 11.66 -5.76 16.32
N LEU A 300 12.84 -5.18 16.55
CA LEU A 300 13.76 -4.83 15.46
C LEU A 300 14.29 -6.08 14.76
N SER A 301 14.65 -7.13 15.51
CA SER A 301 15.09 -8.41 14.94
C SER A 301 14.01 -9.03 14.05
N ILE A 302 12.75 -9.08 14.51
CA ILE A 302 11.61 -9.53 13.71
C ILE A 302 11.43 -8.63 12.47
N GLY A 303 11.49 -7.31 12.64
CA GLY A 303 11.37 -6.34 11.55
C GLY A 303 12.42 -6.52 10.46
N ILE A 304 13.66 -6.86 10.82
CA ILE A 304 14.72 -7.17 9.85
C ILE A 304 14.43 -8.49 9.14
N ASN A 305 14.15 -9.56 9.91
CA ASN A 305 13.95 -10.89 9.35
C ASN A 305 12.71 -10.99 8.43
N LEU A 306 11.68 -10.19 8.68
CA LEU A 306 10.46 -10.14 7.86
C LEU A 306 10.50 -9.06 6.78
N LEU A 307 11.57 -8.24 6.71
CA LEU A 307 11.69 -7.24 5.66
C LEU A 307 11.59 -7.83 4.24
N PRO A 308 12.17 -8.99 3.89
CA PRO A 308 12.01 -9.58 2.55
C PRO A 308 10.54 -9.72 2.10
N ASP A 309 9.63 -10.01 3.03
CA ASP A 309 8.20 -10.13 2.75
C ASP A 309 7.52 -8.76 2.79
N PHE A 310 7.85 -7.92 3.77
CA PHE A 310 7.31 -6.57 3.92
C PHE A 310 7.72 -5.62 2.78
N ASP A 311 8.83 -5.90 2.11
CA ASP A 311 9.30 -5.13 0.94
C ASP A 311 8.40 -5.31 -0.28
N GLN A 312 7.69 -6.43 -0.35
CA GLN A 312 6.87 -6.80 -1.49
C GLN A 312 5.49 -6.14 -1.37
N LEU A 313 5.22 -5.16 -2.24
CA LEU A 313 3.95 -4.43 -2.22
C LEU A 313 2.75 -5.34 -2.54
N MET A 314 1.70 -5.23 -1.74
CA MET A 314 0.41 -5.89 -1.91
C MET A 314 -0.40 -5.25 -3.04
N SER A 315 -1.07 -6.04 -3.88
CA SER A 315 -2.13 -5.54 -4.76
C SER A 315 -3.40 -5.18 -3.97
N ARG A 316 -4.42 -4.62 -4.63
CA ARG A 316 -5.71 -4.37 -3.97
C ARG A 316 -6.41 -5.68 -3.59
N GLU A 317 -6.29 -6.70 -4.42
CA GLU A 317 -6.83 -8.04 -4.17
C GLU A 317 -6.18 -8.71 -2.96
N ASP A 318 -4.86 -8.53 -2.79
CA ASP A 318 -4.13 -9.01 -1.60
C ASP A 318 -4.68 -8.36 -0.31
N VAL A 319 -4.91 -7.04 -0.35
CA VAL A 319 -5.47 -6.29 0.78
C VAL A 319 -6.90 -6.74 1.09
N GLU A 320 -7.71 -6.97 0.05
CA GLU A 320 -9.10 -7.44 0.17
C GLU A 320 -9.19 -8.82 0.82
N GLU A 321 -8.27 -9.74 0.52
CA GLU A 321 -8.20 -11.04 1.20
C GLU A 321 -8.02 -10.86 2.71
N ILE A 322 -7.09 -9.98 3.13
CA ILE A 322 -6.83 -9.72 4.55
C ILE A 322 -8.06 -9.09 5.21
N ILE A 323 -8.70 -8.10 4.56
CA ILE A 323 -9.92 -7.46 5.07
C ILE A 323 -11.02 -8.51 5.30
N GLU A 324 -11.27 -9.39 4.32
CA GLU A 324 -12.34 -10.39 4.42
C GLU A 324 -12.04 -11.45 5.49
N ILE A 325 -10.78 -11.85 5.66
CA ILE A 325 -10.38 -12.73 6.77
C ILE A 325 -10.63 -12.05 8.11
N VAL A 326 -10.12 -10.83 8.31
CA VAL A 326 -10.27 -10.11 9.59
C VAL A 326 -11.75 -9.88 9.89
N LYS A 327 -12.54 -9.48 8.90
CA LYS A 327 -13.99 -9.28 9.03
C LYS A 327 -14.71 -10.57 9.42
N LYS A 328 -14.39 -11.70 8.79
CA LYS A 328 -15.00 -12.99 9.12
C LYS A 328 -14.67 -13.41 10.55
N GLU A 329 -13.39 -13.36 10.93
CA GLU A 329 -12.97 -13.77 12.28
C GLU A 329 -13.51 -12.82 13.35
N LEU A 330 -13.71 -11.55 13.01
CA LEU A 330 -14.33 -10.54 13.87
C LEU A 330 -15.84 -10.80 14.05
N GLN A 331 -16.57 -11.13 12.98
CA GLN A 331 -18.00 -11.44 13.05
C GLN A 331 -18.28 -12.65 13.95
N ASP A 332 -17.43 -13.68 13.92
CA ASP A 332 -17.52 -14.82 14.84
C ASP A 332 -17.33 -14.45 16.33
N ILE A 333 -16.86 -13.24 16.63
CA ILE A 333 -16.70 -12.70 17.99
C ILE A 333 -17.89 -11.81 18.37
N ASP A 334 -18.29 -10.90 17.48
CA ASP A 334 -19.45 -10.04 17.64
C ASP A 334 -20.11 -9.72 16.30
N ASP A 335 -21.32 -10.22 16.07
CA ASP A 335 -22.09 -9.98 14.84
C ASP A 335 -22.41 -8.48 14.59
N ASN A 336 -22.22 -7.62 15.58
CA ASN A 336 -22.48 -6.17 15.51
C ASN A 336 -21.22 -5.35 15.20
N SER A 337 -20.11 -6.04 15.00
CA SER A 337 -18.82 -5.44 14.72
C SER A 337 -18.54 -5.37 13.22
N PHE A 338 -17.65 -4.45 12.85
CA PHE A 338 -17.31 -4.19 11.46
C PHE A 338 -15.88 -3.65 11.34
N VAL A 339 -15.37 -3.77 10.12
CA VAL A 339 -14.02 -3.35 9.73
C VAL A 339 -14.14 -2.24 8.69
N ILE A 340 -13.39 -1.16 8.85
CA ILE A 340 -13.25 -0.08 7.88
C ILE A 340 -11.77 0.00 7.46
N PRO A 341 -11.42 -0.36 6.21
CA PRO A 341 -10.07 -0.17 5.71
C PRO A 341 -9.80 1.32 5.49
N VAL A 342 -8.63 1.77 5.94
CA VAL A 342 -8.19 3.18 5.87
C VAL A 342 -6.81 3.27 5.21
N GLY A 343 -5.98 4.24 5.57
CA GLY A 343 -4.60 4.32 5.11
C GLY A 343 -4.43 4.49 3.60
N GLY A 344 -3.34 3.93 3.07
CA GLY A 344 -3.01 4.01 1.64
C GLY A 344 -4.07 3.37 0.73
N TYR A 345 -4.66 2.26 1.17
CA TYR A 345 -5.67 1.52 0.42
C TYR A 345 -6.91 2.37 0.16
N ARG A 346 -7.43 3.06 1.21
CA ARG A 346 -8.58 3.95 1.09
C ARG A 346 -8.29 5.20 0.26
N ARG A 347 -7.03 5.65 0.20
CA ARG A 347 -6.62 6.76 -0.68
C ARG A 347 -6.34 6.34 -2.13
N GLY A 348 -6.81 5.17 -2.54
CA GLY A 348 -6.74 4.71 -3.93
C GLY A 348 -5.35 4.24 -4.39
N LYS A 349 -4.45 3.83 -3.49
CA LYS A 349 -3.19 3.21 -3.92
C LYS A 349 -3.46 1.83 -4.53
N GLU A 350 -2.88 1.61 -5.72
CA GLU A 350 -2.89 0.31 -6.41
C GLU A 350 -1.97 -0.72 -5.74
N LYS A 351 -0.90 -0.23 -5.11
CA LYS A 351 0.10 -1.04 -4.42
C LYS A 351 0.31 -0.52 -2.99
N ASN A 352 0.21 -1.41 -2.00
CA ASN A 352 0.20 -1.07 -0.57
C ASN A 352 1.34 -1.78 0.16
N GLY A 353 1.99 -1.09 1.10
CA GLY A 353 3.04 -1.68 1.94
C GLY A 353 2.51 -2.33 3.22
N ASP A 354 1.35 -1.85 3.67
CA ASP A 354 0.66 -2.19 4.91
C ASP A 354 -0.87 -2.18 4.69
N VAL A 355 -1.59 -2.74 5.66
CA VAL A 355 -3.06 -2.69 5.72
C VAL A 355 -3.49 -2.08 7.04
N ASP A 356 -4.11 -0.90 6.98
CA ASP A 356 -4.69 -0.23 8.14
C ASP A 356 -6.19 -0.52 8.27
N LEU A 357 -6.61 -1.09 9.40
CA LEU A 357 -7.98 -1.50 9.66
C LEU A 357 -8.51 -0.84 10.94
N LEU A 358 -9.53 0.00 10.79
CA LEU A 358 -10.34 0.39 11.94
C LEU A 358 -11.35 -0.72 12.22
N VAL A 359 -11.49 -1.08 13.49
CA VAL A 359 -12.42 -2.10 13.97
C VAL A 359 -13.32 -1.48 15.03
N SER A 360 -14.62 -1.69 14.91
CA SER A 360 -15.60 -1.14 15.85
C SER A 360 -16.78 -2.10 16.04
N SER A 361 -17.62 -1.79 17.01
CA SER A 361 -18.88 -2.49 17.31
C SER A 361 -19.94 -1.47 17.68
N SER A 362 -21.18 -1.70 17.23
CA SER A 362 -22.33 -0.89 17.66
C SER A 362 -22.76 -1.16 19.10
N LYS A 363 -22.20 -2.19 19.76
CA LYS A 363 -22.41 -2.49 21.18
C LYS A 363 -21.30 -1.91 22.04
N SER A 364 -20.16 -2.59 22.08
CA SER A 364 -19.02 -2.24 22.91
C SER A 364 -17.74 -2.78 22.29
N VAL A 365 -16.68 -2.00 22.40
CA VAL A 365 -15.35 -2.36 21.90
C VAL A 365 -14.43 -2.91 22.98
N THR A 366 -14.89 -2.96 24.24
CA THR A 366 -14.08 -3.40 25.38
C THR A 366 -13.56 -4.82 25.20
N GLY A 367 -12.23 -4.99 25.18
CA GLY A 367 -11.57 -6.29 25.04
C GLY A 367 -11.67 -6.90 23.63
N LEU A 368 -12.18 -6.15 22.65
CA LEU A 368 -12.32 -6.63 21.27
C LEU A 368 -10.96 -6.90 20.62
N LEU A 369 -9.95 -6.05 20.88
CA LEU A 369 -8.59 -6.26 20.37
C LEU A 369 -7.99 -7.60 20.84
N ASP A 370 -8.11 -7.88 22.13
CA ASP A 370 -7.56 -9.10 22.72
C ASP A 370 -8.26 -10.34 22.18
N GLN A 371 -9.59 -10.31 22.04
CA GLN A 371 -10.37 -11.41 21.47
C GLN A 371 -9.99 -11.65 20.00
N LEU A 372 -9.96 -10.60 19.19
CA LEU A 372 -9.62 -10.68 17.78
C LEU A 372 -8.19 -11.17 17.58
N THR A 373 -7.20 -10.57 18.26
CA THR A 373 -5.80 -10.97 18.10
C THR A 373 -5.55 -12.40 18.58
N LYS A 374 -6.16 -12.84 19.69
CA LYS A 374 -6.08 -14.25 20.14
C LYS A 374 -6.64 -15.19 19.07
N ARG A 375 -7.81 -14.87 18.51
CA ARG A 375 -8.43 -15.67 17.47
C ARG A 375 -7.56 -15.76 16.21
N LEU A 376 -7.05 -14.63 15.73
CA LEU A 376 -6.15 -14.59 14.56
C LEU A 376 -4.86 -15.39 14.78
N ILE A 377 -4.32 -15.39 16.01
CA ILE A 377 -3.17 -16.25 16.39
C ILE A 377 -3.57 -17.73 16.33
N THR A 378 -4.69 -18.10 16.96
CA THR A 378 -5.19 -19.49 16.99
C THR A 378 -5.45 -20.03 15.58
N LYS A 379 -5.96 -19.19 14.67
CA LYS A 379 -6.17 -19.54 13.25
C LYS A 379 -4.87 -19.54 12.44
N GLY A 380 -3.77 -19.04 13.01
CA GLY A 380 -2.47 -19.01 12.39
C GLY A 380 -2.24 -17.84 11.43
N PHE A 381 -3.15 -16.86 11.39
CA PHE A 381 -3.03 -15.65 10.57
C PHE A 381 -2.06 -14.64 11.20
N LEU A 382 -2.21 -14.31 12.48
CA LEU A 382 -1.30 -13.39 13.18
C LEU A 382 -0.11 -14.17 13.74
N LYS A 383 1.10 -13.86 13.26
CA LYS A 383 2.34 -14.55 13.67
C LYS A 383 3.14 -13.79 14.71
N HIS A 384 3.24 -12.47 14.56
CA HIS A 384 4.00 -11.62 15.48
C HIS A 384 3.20 -10.37 15.84
N LYS A 385 3.10 -10.04 17.13
CA LYS A 385 2.68 -8.70 17.58
C LYS A 385 3.91 -7.80 17.57
N LEU A 386 4.02 -6.94 16.57
CA LEU A 386 5.14 -6.02 16.41
C LEU A 386 5.02 -4.84 17.39
N TRP A 387 3.78 -4.43 17.66
CA TRP A 387 3.43 -3.51 18.73
C TRP A 387 2.00 -3.77 19.17
N ASN A 388 1.70 -3.57 20.46
CA ASN A 388 0.34 -3.61 20.97
C ASN A 388 0.15 -2.63 22.13
N SER A 389 -1.00 -1.97 22.16
CA SER A 389 -1.40 -1.17 23.31
C SER A 389 -1.63 -2.08 24.51
N THR A 390 -1.06 -1.74 25.65
CA THR A 390 -1.43 -2.32 26.96
C THR A 390 -2.37 -1.37 27.69
N ARG A 391 -3.25 -1.88 28.57
CA ARG A 391 -4.18 -1.05 29.35
C ARG A 391 -3.47 0.06 30.16
N ASP A 392 -2.20 -0.15 30.54
CA ASP A 392 -1.37 0.80 31.30
C ASP A 392 -0.61 1.81 30.44
N SER A 393 -0.64 1.69 29.10
CA SER A 393 0.11 2.58 28.18
C SER A 393 -0.57 3.94 27.93
N GLN A 394 -1.32 4.46 28.89
CA GLN A 394 -1.94 5.79 28.84
C GLN A 394 -0.94 6.91 29.22
N ASN A 395 0.06 7.18 28.36
CA ASN A 395 0.84 8.44 28.22
C ASN A 395 2.19 8.15 27.50
N ARG A 396 2.80 8.94 26.61
CA ARG A 396 2.67 10.31 26.08
C ARG A 396 3.18 10.26 24.62
N ARG A 397 2.56 10.99 23.68
CA ARG A 397 2.97 11.19 22.25
C ARG A 397 2.41 10.24 21.17
N LEU A 398 1.34 9.48 21.43
CA LEU A 398 0.64 8.77 20.35
C LEU A 398 -0.29 9.73 19.58
N ILE A 399 -0.55 9.43 18.31
CA ILE A 399 -1.44 10.23 17.43
C ILE A 399 -2.87 10.23 17.99
N ASP A 400 -3.24 9.17 18.69
CA ASP A 400 -4.51 8.98 19.41
C ASP A 400 -4.39 7.91 20.50
N ASN A 401 -5.46 7.75 21.28
CA ASN A 401 -5.52 6.86 22.44
C ASN A 401 -6.27 5.53 22.18
N PHE A 402 -6.51 5.16 20.92
CA PHE A 402 -7.19 3.90 20.58
C PHE A 402 -6.36 2.68 20.99
N GLU A 403 -7.01 1.57 21.34
CA GLU A 403 -6.32 0.27 21.44
C GLU A 403 -5.87 -0.16 20.05
N LYS A 404 -4.62 -0.61 19.89
CA LYS A 404 -4.10 -1.04 18.58
C LYS A 404 -3.17 -2.23 18.70
N CYS A 405 -3.09 -3.00 17.63
CA CYS A 405 -2.07 -4.00 17.42
C CYS A 405 -1.51 -3.86 16.01
N PHE A 406 -0.21 -3.58 15.93
CA PHE A 406 0.55 -3.65 14.69
C PHE A 406 1.15 -5.05 14.63
N CYS A 407 0.86 -5.79 13.58
CA CYS A 407 1.18 -7.21 13.54
C CYS A 407 1.69 -7.68 12.18
N SER A 408 2.40 -8.80 12.24
CA SER A 408 2.74 -9.59 11.07
C SER A 408 1.65 -10.62 10.82
N PHE A 409 0.95 -10.47 9.70
CA PHE A 409 -0.12 -11.34 9.24
C PHE A 409 0.40 -12.25 8.12
N LEU A 410 0.33 -13.57 8.31
CA LEU A 410 0.66 -14.54 7.28
C LEU A 410 -0.51 -14.68 6.32
N GLN A 411 -0.39 -14.06 5.14
CA GLN A 411 -1.42 -14.08 4.10
C GLN A 411 -1.56 -15.50 3.53
N PRO A 412 -2.76 -16.10 3.52
CA PRO A 412 -2.94 -17.47 3.05
C PRO A 412 -2.58 -17.70 1.60
N SER A 413 -3.04 -16.83 0.68
CA SER A 413 -2.81 -17.00 -0.75
C SER A 413 -1.34 -16.89 -1.14
N THR A 414 -0.62 -15.88 -0.64
CA THR A 414 0.76 -15.62 -1.02
C THR A 414 1.78 -16.29 -0.11
N ARG A 415 1.38 -16.71 1.10
CA ARG A 415 2.26 -17.22 2.16
C ARG A 415 3.31 -16.20 2.64
N LEU A 416 3.14 -14.93 2.29
CA LEU A 416 4.00 -13.85 2.73
C LEU A 416 3.51 -13.25 4.05
N HIS A 417 4.46 -12.79 4.86
CA HIS A 417 4.16 -11.94 6.01
C HIS A 417 3.81 -10.53 5.53
N ARG A 418 2.66 -10.02 5.97
CA ARG A 418 2.14 -8.68 5.66
C ARG A 418 2.02 -7.84 6.94
N GLN A 419 2.28 -6.54 6.83
CA GLN A 419 2.04 -5.62 7.93
C GLN A 419 0.56 -5.28 7.99
N VAL A 420 -0.07 -5.52 9.14
CA VAL A 420 -1.48 -5.21 9.37
C VAL A 420 -1.63 -4.48 10.70
N ASP A 421 -2.21 -3.29 10.62
CA ASP A 421 -2.50 -2.43 11.75
C ASP A 421 -4.00 -2.56 12.08
N ILE A 422 -4.29 -3.07 13.27
CA ILE A 422 -5.65 -3.22 13.78
C ILE A 422 -5.87 -2.16 14.85
N ILE A 423 -6.83 -1.27 14.65
CA ILE A 423 -7.13 -0.15 15.53
C ILE A 423 -8.58 -0.27 16.01
N ILE A 424 -8.78 -0.41 17.31
CA ILE A 424 -10.12 -0.50 17.90
C ILE A 424 -10.64 0.91 18.21
N VAL A 425 -11.79 1.24 17.64
CA VAL A 425 -12.38 2.59 17.72
C VAL A 425 -13.81 2.50 18.26
N PRO A 426 -14.16 3.22 19.33
CA PRO A 426 -15.55 3.36 19.76
C PRO A 426 -16.43 3.97 18.67
N SER A 427 -17.68 3.52 18.55
CA SER A 427 -18.57 3.94 17.46
C SER A 427 -18.74 5.48 17.37
N GLU A 428 -18.71 6.17 18.50
CA GLU A 428 -18.83 7.62 18.62
C GLU A 428 -17.58 8.40 18.17
N GLU A 429 -16.42 7.75 18.04
CA GLU A 429 -15.16 8.38 17.58
C GLU A 429 -14.80 7.99 16.14
N LEU A 430 -15.56 7.06 15.53
CA LEU A 430 -15.33 6.54 14.17
C LEU A 430 -15.17 7.62 13.10
N PRO A 431 -16.03 8.65 13.01
CA PRO A 431 -15.89 9.68 11.97
C PRO A 431 -14.50 10.35 11.97
N MET A 432 -14.00 10.67 13.16
CA MET A 432 -12.70 11.32 13.32
C MET A 432 -11.54 10.35 13.15
N ALA A 433 -11.73 9.09 13.54
CA ALA A 433 -10.73 8.04 13.34
C ALA A 433 -10.57 7.72 11.86
N VAL A 434 -11.67 7.63 11.10
CA VAL A 434 -11.66 7.45 9.65
C VAL A 434 -10.88 8.59 8.99
N LEU A 435 -11.18 9.85 9.34
CA LEU A 435 -10.42 10.99 8.81
C LEU A 435 -8.92 10.86 9.11
N GLY A 436 -8.57 10.68 10.40
CA GLY A 436 -7.20 10.63 10.88
C GLY A 436 -6.35 9.50 10.29
N TRP A 437 -6.91 8.29 10.26
CA TRP A 437 -6.21 7.10 9.75
C TRP A 437 -6.30 6.95 8.24
N THR A 438 -7.18 7.67 7.55
CA THR A 438 -7.15 7.77 6.09
C THR A 438 -5.94 8.56 5.61
N GLY A 439 -5.55 9.63 6.31
CA GLY A 439 -4.42 10.46 5.91
C GLY A 439 -4.63 11.23 4.58
N SER A 440 -3.58 11.67 3.87
CA SER A 440 -2.15 11.47 4.17
C SER A 440 -1.69 12.22 5.43
N ARG A 441 -0.47 11.92 5.91
CA ARG A 441 0.13 12.65 7.05
C ARG A 441 0.18 14.16 6.82
N GLN A 442 0.43 14.62 5.58
CA GLN A 442 0.47 16.04 5.27
C GLN A 442 -0.94 16.64 5.26
N PHE A 443 -1.92 15.92 4.69
CA PHE A 443 -3.33 16.33 4.71
C PHE A 443 -3.84 16.53 6.14
N GLU A 444 -3.59 15.55 7.03
CA GLU A 444 -3.98 15.61 8.44
C GLU A 444 -3.31 16.78 9.20
N ARG A 445 -2.03 17.03 8.93
CA ARG A 445 -1.33 18.18 9.49
C ARG A 445 -1.96 19.50 9.02
N SER A 446 -2.34 19.57 7.75
CA SER A 446 -2.98 20.74 7.16
C SER A 446 -4.38 20.99 7.73
N ILE A 447 -5.20 19.95 7.88
CA ILE A 447 -6.51 20.03 8.55
C ILE A 447 -6.38 20.62 9.94
N ARG A 448 -5.46 20.08 10.77
CA ARG A 448 -5.27 20.54 12.14
C ARG A 448 -4.76 21.98 12.20
N ASP A 449 -3.87 22.36 11.28
CA ASP A 449 -3.35 23.73 11.21
C ASP A 449 -4.42 24.74 10.78
N TYR A 450 -5.22 24.40 9.74
CA TYR A 450 -6.34 25.22 9.28
C TYR A 450 -7.40 25.36 10.37
N ALA A 451 -7.85 24.26 10.95
CA ALA A 451 -8.88 24.25 11.99
C ALA A 451 -8.44 25.12 13.18
N LYS A 452 -7.18 25.03 13.59
CA LYS A 452 -6.63 25.84 14.68
C LYS A 452 -6.55 27.33 14.32
N LYS A 453 -5.95 27.67 13.19
CA LYS A 453 -5.63 29.07 12.84
C LYS A 453 -6.81 29.85 12.28
N GLU A 454 -7.62 29.21 11.45
CA GLU A 454 -8.67 29.88 10.68
C GLU A 454 -10.06 29.70 11.32
N LYS A 455 -10.22 28.70 12.22
CA LYS A 455 -11.52 28.37 12.83
C LYS A 455 -11.52 28.33 14.35
N GLY A 456 -10.37 28.44 15.01
CA GLY A 456 -10.26 28.33 16.47
C GLY A 456 -10.66 26.96 17.02
N LEU A 457 -10.58 25.91 16.20
CA LEU A 457 -10.92 24.54 16.53
C LEU A 457 -9.66 23.72 16.83
N SER A 458 -9.78 22.75 17.73
CA SER A 458 -8.75 21.75 18.02
C SER A 458 -9.21 20.39 17.54
N VAL A 459 -8.54 19.84 16.53
CA VAL A 459 -8.90 18.58 15.86
C VAL A 459 -7.87 17.49 16.18
N ASN A 460 -8.32 16.28 16.51
CA ASN A 460 -7.51 15.06 16.61
C ASN A 460 -8.29 13.86 16.04
N ASN A 461 -7.75 12.63 16.12
CA ASN A 461 -8.41 11.44 15.55
C ASN A 461 -9.65 10.98 16.34
N GLN A 462 -9.99 11.62 17.46
CA GLN A 462 -11.07 11.21 18.35
C GLN A 462 -12.22 12.23 18.37
N SER A 463 -11.90 13.51 18.15
CA SER A 463 -12.86 14.60 18.35
C SER A 463 -12.43 15.93 17.72
N ILE A 464 -13.42 16.81 17.58
CA ILE A 464 -13.23 18.24 17.35
C ILE A 464 -13.63 18.97 18.63
N HIS A 465 -12.80 19.92 19.07
CA HIS A 465 -13.10 20.79 20.20
C HIS A 465 -13.16 22.25 19.78
N LYS A 466 -14.12 22.99 20.34
CA LYS A 466 -14.22 24.45 20.23
C LYS A 466 -13.92 25.08 21.58
N LEU A 467 -13.20 26.21 21.57
CA LEU A 467 -13.01 27.01 22.78
C LEU A 467 -14.23 27.93 22.98
N VAL A 468 -14.93 27.75 24.08
CA VAL A 468 -16.09 28.57 24.47
C VAL A 468 -15.86 29.06 25.90
N CYS A 469 -15.79 30.38 26.10
CA CYS A 469 -15.56 31.00 27.41
C CYS A 469 -14.36 30.42 28.19
N GLY A 470 -13.28 30.06 27.49
CA GLY A 470 -12.08 29.47 28.09
C GLY A 470 -12.14 27.95 28.34
N SER A 471 -13.28 27.30 28.11
CA SER A 471 -13.43 25.84 28.22
C SER A 471 -13.48 25.15 26.86
N LYS A 472 -12.88 23.96 26.77
CA LYS A 472 -12.91 23.13 25.54
C LYS A 472 -14.20 22.30 25.52
N GLN A 473 -15.11 22.64 24.61
CA GLN A 473 -16.31 21.87 24.35
C GLN A 473 -16.04 20.85 23.24
N LYS A 474 -16.29 19.55 23.48
CA LYS A 474 -16.28 18.50 22.44
C LYS A 474 -17.52 18.68 21.56
N LEU A 475 -17.32 18.71 20.25
CA LEU A 475 -18.41 18.76 19.26
C LEU A 475 -18.81 17.33 18.88
N THR A 476 -20.10 17.12 18.65
CA THR A 476 -20.63 15.87 18.10
C THR A 476 -20.30 15.81 16.62
N VAL A 477 -19.82 14.65 16.16
CA VAL A 477 -19.52 14.36 14.76
C VAL A 477 -20.10 12.99 14.46
N THR A 478 -20.98 12.90 13.47
CA THR A 478 -21.75 11.70 13.10
C THR A 478 -21.26 11.08 11.80
N SER A 479 -20.53 11.82 10.98
CA SER A 479 -19.92 11.32 9.74
C SER A 479 -18.63 12.04 9.41
N GLU A 480 -17.79 11.40 8.58
CA GLU A 480 -16.58 12.05 8.07
C GLU A 480 -16.93 13.35 7.35
N ARG A 481 -18.00 13.37 6.53
CA ARG A 481 -18.45 14.57 5.82
C ARG A 481 -18.81 15.72 6.77
N GLU A 482 -19.53 15.43 7.85
CA GLU A 482 -19.87 16.43 8.87
C GLU A 482 -18.61 17.00 9.54
N SER A 483 -17.55 16.22 9.71
CA SER A 483 -16.28 16.75 10.23
C SER A 483 -15.71 17.86 9.34
N PHE A 484 -15.79 17.72 8.00
CA PHE A 484 -15.36 18.75 7.05
C PHE A 484 -16.26 20.00 7.13
N GLU A 485 -17.57 19.80 7.27
CA GLU A 485 -18.56 20.89 7.43
C GLU A 485 -18.30 21.69 8.71
N ILE A 486 -18.09 21.02 9.85
CA ILE A 486 -17.75 21.66 11.14
C ILE A 486 -16.43 22.43 11.03
N ILE A 487 -15.42 21.86 10.36
CA ILE A 487 -14.14 22.53 10.13
C ILE A 487 -14.29 23.67 9.10
N GLY A 488 -15.34 23.68 8.29
CA GLY A 488 -15.59 24.70 7.28
C GLY A 488 -14.58 24.61 6.13
N ILE A 489 -14.39 23.40 5.60
CA ILE A 489 -13.61 23.09 4.40
C ILE A 489 -14.44 22.20 3.45
N PRO A 490 -14.19 22.23 2.12
CA PRO A 490 -14.87 21.33 1.20
C PRO A 490 -14.53 19.88 1.49
N TYR A 491 -15.51 18.98 1.39
CA TYR A 491 -15.24 17.55 1.49
C TYR A 491 -14.37 17.09 0.31
N ILE A 492 -13.20 16.53 0.62
CA ILE A 492 -12.26 16.00 -0.37
C ILE A 492 -12.32 14.48 -0.31
N GLU A 493 -12.55 13.83 -1.46
CA GLU A 493 -12.56 12.37 -1.55
C GLU A 493 -11.21 11.77 -1.12
N PRO A 494 -11.18 10.62 -0.42
CA PRO A 494 -9.95 10.00 0.08
C PRO A 494 -8.81 9.88 -0.95
N GLU A 495 -9.14 9.55 -2.19
CA GLU A 495 -8.21 9.39 -3.32
C GLU A 495 -7.48 10.70 -3.68
N LEU A 496 -8.05 11.83 -3.26
CA LEU A 496 -7.54 13.18 -3.49
C LEU A 496 -6.88 13.77 -2.23
N ARG A 497 -6.53 12.94 -1.23
CA ARG A 497 -5.83 13.37 -0.01
C ARG A 497 -4.36 12.95 0.02
N ASN A 498 -3.77 12.72 -1.15
CA ASN A 498 -2.40 12.22 -1.30
C ASN A 498 -1.38 13.37 -1.32
N CYS A 499 -1.48 14.27 -0.35
CA CYS A 499 -0.62 15.44 -0.16
C CYS A 499 0.79 15.08 0.29
#